data_AF-A0A923WJJ9-F1
#
_entry.id   AF-A0A923WJJ9-F1
#
_cell.length_a   1.000
_cell.length_b   1.000
_cell.length_c   1.000
_cell.angle_alpha   90.00
_cell.angle_beta   90.00
_cell.angle_gamma   90.00
#
_symmetry.space_group_name_H-M   'P 1'
#
loop_
_entity.id
_entity.type
_entity.pdbx_description
1 polymer ?
#
loop_
_entity_poly.entity_id
_entity_poly.type
_entity_poly.pdbx_seq_one_letter_code
_entity_poly.pdbx_strand_id
1 'polypeptide(L)'
;MNILHVLPSQYAGGSELCAFETIKGLNTEGVTNFAVFPYDGTFVQDVSLHVQDYSIIPNFWWISNPKWPLLLRLNMLKSYLIAA
;
A
#
# COMPACT_ATOMS: atom_id res chain seq x y z
N MET A 1 -1.78 -11.13 11.44
CA MET A 1 -2.38 -11.13 10.08
C MET A 1 -1.71 -9.99 9.32
N ASN A 2 -1.37 -10.21 8.04
CA ASN A 2 -0.65 -9.22 7.25
C ASN A 2 -1.57 -8.76 6.11
N ILE A 3 -1.75 -7.44 5.94
CA ILE A 3 -2.60 -6.86 4.90
C ILE A 3 -1.76 -5.94 4.01
N LEU A 4 -1.88 -6.13 2.69
CA LEU A 4 -1.29 -5.23 1.70
C LEU A 4 -2.38 -4.34 1.10
N HIS A 5 -2.26 -3.03 1.34
CA HIS A 5 -3.12 -2.00 0.76
C HIS A 5 -2.52 -1.53 -0.56
N VAL A 6 -3.27 -1.64 -1.65
CA VAL A 6 -2.86 -1.11 -2.96
C VAL A 6 -3.65 0.17 -3.19
N LEU A 7 -2.99 1.31 -3.00
CA LEU A 7 -3.63 2.62 -3.15
C LEU A 7 -3.39 3.16 -4.56
N PRO A 8 -4.41 3.70 -5.21
CA PRO A 8 -4.33 4.05 -6.63
C PRO A 8 -3.79 5.46 -6.89
N SER A 9 -3.51 6.22 -5.85
CA SER A 9 -3.21 7.65 -5.89
C SER A 9 -2.24 8.03 -4.77
N GLN A 10 -1.36 9.00 -5.05
CA GLN A 10 -0.54 9.69 -4.05
C GLN A 10 -1.24 10.90 -3.40
N TYR A 11 -2.51 11.13 -3.73
CA TYR A 11 -3.33 12.22 -3.21
C TYR A 11 -4.51 11.68 -2.41
N ALA A 12 -4.88 12.38 -1.34
CA ALA A 12 -6.03 12.05 -0.53
C ALA A 12 -7.34 12.39 -1.26
N GLY A 13 -7.90 11.41 -1.99
CA GLY A 13 -9.28 11.40 -2.46
C GLY A 13 -10.21 10.71 -1.47
N GLY A 14 -11.51 10.62 -1.79
CA GLY A 14 -12.50 9.99 -0.90
C GLY A 14 -12.18 8.52 -0.61
N SER A 15 -11.81 7.75 -1.64
CA SER A 15 -11.39 6.35 -1.51
C SER A 15 -10.13 6.19 -0.65
N GLU A 16 -9.16 7.08 -0.83
CA GLU A 16 -7.89 7.06 -0.13
C GLU A 16 -8.06 7.41 1.35
N LEU A 17 -8.91 8.39 1.67
CA LEU A 17 -9.24 8.74 3.05
C LEU A 17 -9.93 7.58 3.77
N CYS A 18 -10.88 6.89 3.12
CA CYS A 18 -11.50 5.70 3.69
C CYS A 18 -10.50 4.56 3.92
N ALA A 19 -9.60 4.33 2.95
CA ALA A 19 -8.53 3.35 3.10
C ALA A 19 -7.60 3.72 4.26
N PHE A 20 -7.27 5.00 4.42
CA PHE A 20 -6.41 5.48 5.50
C PHE A 20 -7.02 5.26 6.88
N GLU A 21 -8.30 5.58 7.07
CA GLU A 21 -9.00 5.31 8.34
C GLU A 21 -9.09 3.81 8.63
N THR A 22 -9.25 2.98 7.58
CA THR A 22 -9.22 1.52 7.71
C THR A 22 -7.84 1.03 8.17
N ILE A 23 -6.75 1.55 7.58
CA ILE A 23 -5.37 1.23 7.99
C ILE A 23 -5.16 1.58 9.46
N LYS A 24 -5.60 2.76 9.91
CA LYS A 24 -5.50 3.17 11.32
C LYS A 24 -6.24 2.21 12.24
N GLY A 25 -7.49 1.87 11.91
CA GLY A 25 -8.29 0.92 12.69
C GLY A 25 -7.61 -0.44 12.82
N LEU A 26 -7.17 -1.00 11.68
CA LEU A 26 -6.47 -2.29 11.65
C LEU A 26 -5.15 -2.26 12.46
N ASN A 27 -4.41 -1.15 12.41
CA ASN A 27 -3.19 -0.99 13.20
C ASN A 27 -3.50 -1.01 14.71
N THR A 28 -4.60 -0.39 15.16
CA THR A 28 -5.03 -0.47 16.57
C THR A 28 -5.41 -1.88 17.01
N GLU A 29 -5.84 -2.74 16.09
CA GLU A 29 -6.13 -4.16 16.32
C GLU A 29 -4.86 -5.05 16.26
N GLY A 30 -3.68 -4.46 16.08
CA GLY A 30 -2.41 -5.18 15.99
C GLY A 30 -2.18 -5.87 14.65
N VAL A 31 -2.89 -5.48 13.59
CA VAL A 31 -2.68 -5.99 12.23
C VAL A 31 -1.46 -5.31 11.61
N THR A 32 -0.58 -6.11 11.02
CA THR A 32 0.59 -5.60 10.30
C THR A 32 0.15 -5.16 8.90
N ASN A 33 0.12 -3.85 8.69
CA ASN A 33 -0.28 -3.24 7.43
C ASN A 33 0.93 -2.90 6.56
N PHE A 34 0.78 -3.06 5.25
CA PHE A 34 1.75 -2.67 4.22
C PHE A 34 1.03 -1.86 3.14
N ALA A 35 1.74 -0.99 2.44
CA ALA A 35 1.12 -0.18 1.39
C ALA A 35 1.93 -0.16 0.08
N VAL A 36 1.22 -0.07 -1.05
CA VAL A 36 1.80 0.18 -2.36
C VAL A 36 1.15 1.40 -2.98
N PHE A 37 1.98 2.29 -3.52
CA PHE A 37 1.56 3.55 -4.15
C PHE A 37 2.11 3.68 -5.57
N PRO A 38 1.44 4.43 -6.45
CA PRO A 38 1.93 4.66 -7.80
C PRO A 38 3.06 5.71 -7.85
N TYR A 39 3.07 6.69 -6.94
CA TYR A 39 4.06 7.76 -6.89
C TYR A 39 4.25 8.22 -5.45
N ASP A 40 5.33 8.96 -5.19
CA ASP A 40 5.54 9.62 -3.90
C ASP A 40 4.63 10.85 -3.76
N GLY A 41 4.31 11.24 -2.53
CA GLY A 41 3.45 12.39 -2.24
C GLY A 41 3.18 12.57 -0.75
N THR A 42 2.56 13.69 -0.38
CA THR A 42 2.24 14.01 1.03
C THR A 42 1.37 12.96 1.68
N PHE A 43 0.38 12.43 0.96
CA PHE A 43 -0.48 11.38 1.47
C PHE A 43 0.28 10.06 1.71
N VAL A 44 1.30 9.77 0.91
CA VAL A 44 2.18 8.59 1.12
C VAL A 44 2.92 8.72 2.43
N GLN A 45 3.44 9.92 2.72
CA GLN A 45 4.11 10.21 3.99
C GLN A 45 3.17 10.00 5.17
N ASP A 46 1.93 10.49 5.08
CA ASP A 46 0.92 10.29 6.12
C ASP A 46 0.64 8.79 6.35
N VAL A 47 0.40 8.03 5.28
CA VAL A 47 0.13 6.58 5.40
C VAL A 47 1.36 5.81 5.91
N SER A 48 2.58 6.22 5.53
CA SER A 48 3.83 5.56 5.93
C SER A 48 4.04 5.51 7.44
N LEU A 49 3.46 6.46 8.18
CA LEU A 49 3.49 6.47 9.65
C LEU A 49 2.63 5.38 10.29
N HIS A 50 1.74 4.76 9.52
CA HIS A 50 0.75 3.80 10.00
C HIS A 50 0.89 2.40 9.37
N VAL A 51 1.92 2.18 8.55
CA VAL A 51 2.24 0.88 7.94
C VAL A 51 3.66 0.45 8.30
N GLN A 52 3.91 -0.85 8.25
CA GLN A 52 5.20 -1.46 8.56
C GLN A 52 6.25 -1.16 7.48
N ASP A 53 5.84 -1.23 6.22
CA ASP A 53 6.66 -0.89 5.06
C ASP A 53 5.74 -0.44 3.92
N TYR A 54 6.28 0.37 3.02
CA TYR A 54 5.58 0.77 1.80
C TYR A 54 6.50 0.70 0.59
N SER A 55 5.92 0.59 -0.59
CA SER A 55 6.68 0.60 -1.84
C SER A 55 6.00 1.46 -2.89
N ILE A 56 6.80 2.24 -3.59
CA ILE A 56 6.35 3.05 -4.71
C ILE A 56 6.65 2.27 -5.98
N ILE A 57 5.62 1.98 -6.75
CA ILE A 57 5.72 1.31 -8.04
C ILE A 57 5.15 2.26 -9.10
N PRO A 58 6.00 3.05 -9.77
CA PRO A 58 5.62 3.99 -10.82
C PRO A 58 4.70 3.35 -11.85
N ASN A 59 3.50 3.90 -12.02
CA ASN A 59 2.51 3.36 -12.95
C ASN A 59 2.09 4.40 -13.99
N PHE A 60 2.29 4.04 -15.26
CA PHE A 60 1.41 4.42 -16.36
C PHE A 60 0.30 3.35 -16.45
N TRP A 61 -0.73 3.52 -15.60
CA TRP A 61 -2.01 2.78 -15.58
C TRP A 61 -1.93 1.26 -15.28
N TRP A 62 -2.54 0.88 -14.17
CA TRP A 62 -2.33 -0.35 -13.37
C TRP A 62 -3.16 -1.54 -13.88
N ILE A 63 -4.04 -1.32 -14.87
CA ILE A 63 -4.81 -2.36 -15.54
C ILE A 63 -4.16 -2.74 -16.89
N SER A 64 -3.39 -1.84 -17.50
CA SER A 64 -2.89 -1.99 -18.86
C SER A 64 -1.48 -2.60 -18.94
N ASN A 65 -0.77 -2.70 -17.81
CA ASN A 65 0.58 -3.23 -17.78
C ASN A 65 0.57 -4.75 -17.53
N PRO A 66 0.94 -5.60 -18.52
CA PRO A 66 0.91 -7.06 -18.35
C PRO A 66 1.91 -7.58 -17.31
N LYS A 67 2.89 -6.77 -16.90
CA LYS A 67 3.87 -7.14 -15.84
C LYS A 67 3.37 -6.82 -14.43
N TRP A 68 2.29 -6.05 -14.28
CA TRP A 68 1.76 -5.64 -12.99
C TRP A 68 1.43 -6.82 -12.05
N PRO A 69 0.80 -7.92 -12.51
CA PRO A 69 0.52 -9.06 -11.64
C PRO A 69 1.79 -9.70 -11.05
N LEU A 70 2.88 -9.75 -11.82
CA LEU A 70 4.16 -10.28 -11.34
C LEU A 70 4.79 -9.35 -10.31
N LEU A 71 4.85 -8.05 -10.60
CA LEU A 71 5.40 -7.05 -9.67
C LEU A 71 4.62 -7.02 -8.36
N LEU A 72 3.28 -7.07 -8.42
CA LEU A 72 2.44 -7.14 -7.24
C LEU A 72 2.71 -8.40 -6.42
N ARG A 73 2.81 -9.57 -7.06
CA ARG A 73 3.15 -10.83 -6.38
C ARG A 73 4.52 -10.79 -5.71
N LEU A 74 5.53 -10.20 -6.36
CA LEU A 74 6.86 -10.04 -5.78
C LEU A 74 6.82 -9.13 -4.55
N ASN A 75 6.04 -8.04 -4.58
CA ASN A 75 5.88 -7.16 -3.42
C ASN A 75 5.10 -7.85 -2.29
N MET A 76 4.02 -8.57 -2.60
CA MET A 76 3.31 -9.39 -1.61
C MET A 76 4.24 -10.41 -0.94
N LEU A 77 5.11 -11.07 -1.72
CA LEU A 77 6.11 -12.02 -1.20
C LEU A 77 7.17 -11.33 -0.35
N LYS A 78 7.71 -10.19 -0.79
CA LYS A 78 8.66 -9.40 0.00
C LYS A 78 8.06 -9.01 1.34
N SER A 79 6.83 -8.51 1.35
CA SER A 79 6.11 -8.15 2.59
C SER A 79 5.84 -9.36 3.49
N TYR A 80 5.54 -10.53 2.92
CA TYR A 80 5.39 -11.77 3.70
C TYR A 80 6.70 -12.18 4.39
N LEU A 81 7.82 -12.09 3.68
CA LEU A 81 9.14 -12.50 4.19
C LEU A 81 9.73 -11.53 5.23
N ILE A 82 9.37 -10.25 5.20
CA ILE A 82 9.79 -9.27 6.22
C ILE A 82 9.06 -9.50 7.55
N ALA A 83 7.86 -10.07 7.50
CA ALA A 83 7.00 -10.30 8.67
C ALA A 83 7.16 -11.70 9.31
N ALA A 84 8.01 -12.57 8.74
CA ALA A 84 8.31 -13.92 9.24
C ALA A 84 9.63 -13.93 10.02
#